data_AF-A0A2Z4ZU49-F1
#
_entry.id   AF-A0A2Z4ZU49-F1
#
_cell.length_a   1.000
_cell.length_b   1.000
_cell.length_c   1.000
_cell.angle_alpha   90.00
_cell.angle_beta   90.00
_cell.angle_gamma   90.00
#
_symmetry.space_group_name_H-M   'P 1'
#
loop_
_entity.id
_entity.type
_entity.pdbx_description
1 polymer ?
#
loop_
_entity_poly.entity_id
_entity_poly.type
_entity_poly.pdbx_seq_one_letter_code
_entity_poly.pdbx_strand_id
1 'polypeptide(L)'
;MFTFDTLWKSHPQIFGDAAPCRSNGAKNFSDQCAINLGVALRRAGADMSQLKSVRHCWQHPKSDGHILAAEELAKALSRAKVPGLQAMKTLKSEDFEDTLSGQQGVIFFKDFWRRANETTANRSGDHIDLWNGRRLTDWLSYPRIQMGFSIEGTFSDFHDSKDIWFWKVI
;
A
#
# COMPACT_ATOMS: atom_id res chain seq x y z
N MET A 1 -2.24 -14.33 15.05
CA MET A 1 -2.02 -12.88 15.15
C MET A 1 -0.60 -12.61 14.69
N PHE A 2 -0.40 -11.75 13.70
CA PHE A 2 0.95 -11.41 13.21
C PHE A 2 1.46 -10.14 13.89
N THR A 3 2.78 -9.96 13.92
CA THR A 3 3.45 -8.74 14.37
C THR A 3 3.92 -7.91 13.18
N PHE A 4 4.25 -6.64 13.40
CA PHE A 4 4.83 -5.82 12.34
C PHE A 4 6.14 -6.41 11.80
N ASP A 5 7.02 -6.90 12.67
CA ASP A 5 8.30 -7.50 12.25
C ASP A 5 8.10 -8.70 11.31
N THR A 6 7.15 -9.59 11.65
CA THR A 6 6.82 -10.74 10.79
C THR A 6 6.23 -10.29 9.46
N LEU A 7 5.36 -9.28 9.47
CA LEU A 7 4.76 -8.73 8.25
C LEU A 7 5.80 -8.05 7.35
N TRP A 8 6.67 -7.24 7.94
CA TRP A 8 7.76 -6.56 7.26
C TRP A 8 8.71 -7.55 6.60
N LYS A 9 9.22 -8.52 7.36
CA LYS A 9 10.10 -9.59 6.82
C LYS A 9 9.41 -10.44 5.77
N SER A 10 8.09 -10.57 5.80
CA SER A 10 7.34 -11.33 4.80
C SER A 10 7.16 -10.58 3.47
N HIS A 11 7.42 -9.27 3.44
CA HIS A 11 7.17 -8.44 2.28
C HIS A 11 8.16 -8.74 1.15
N PRO A 12 7.70 -9.06 -0.08
CA PRO A 12 8.58 -9.53 -1.17
C PRO A 12 9.75 -8.59 -1.49
N GLN A 13 9.53 -7.27 -1.41
CA GLN A 13 10.58 -6.27 -1.65
C GLN A 13 11.77 -6.36 -0.69
N ILE A 14 11.57 -6.85 0.54
CA ILE A 14 12.64 -6.93 1.55
C ILE A 14 13.74 -7.93 1.14
N PHE A 15 13.42 -8.90 0.28
CA PHE A 15 14.39 -9.85 -0.28
C PHE A 15 14.68 -9.61 -1.76
N GLY A 16 14.38 -8.42 -2.30
CA GLY A 16 14.63 -8.07 -3.69
C GLY A 16 13.66 -8.69 -4.71
N ASP A 17 12.56 -9.31 -4.25
CA ASP A 17 11.48 -9.77 -5.12
C ASP A 17 10.37 -8.72 -5.23
N ALA A 18 10.60 -7.65 -5.98
CA ALA A 18 9.62 -6.58 -6.11
C ALA A 18 8.43 -6.88 -7.04
N ALA A 19 8.38 -8.07 -7.65
CA ALA A 19 7.34 -8.47 -8.59
C ALA A 19 7.01 -9.96 -8.49
N PRO A 20 6.40 -10.38 -7.37
CA PRO A 20 6.07 -11.79 -7.14
C PRO A 20 5.05 -12.32 -8.15
N CYS A 21 4.17 -11.47 -8.71
CA CYS A 21 3.29 -11.88 -9.80
C CYS A 21 4.03 -11.79 -11.15
N ARG A 22 4.64 -12.92 -11.53
CA ARG A 22 5.37 -13.10 -12.78
C ARG A 22 5.13 -14.48 -13.39
N SER A 23 5.26 -14.54 -14.71
CA SER A 23 5.20 -15.76 -15.51
C SER A 23 6.43 -15.79 -16.42
N ASN A 24 7.15 -16.92 -16.44
CA ASN A 24 8.40 -17.07 -17.23
C ASN A 24 9.44 -15.96 -16.98
N GLY A 25 9.55 -15.47 -15.74
CA GLY A 25 10.47 -14.41 -15.35
C GLY A 25 10.01 -12.98 -15.69
N ALA A 26 8.94 -12.80 -16.46
CA ALA A 26 8.37 -11.50 -16.81
C ALA A 26 7.25 -11.08 -15.85
N LYS A 27 7.20 -9.80 -15.47
CA LYS A 27 6.13 -9.25 -14.62
C LYS A 27 4.80 -9.32 -15.36
N ASN A 28 3.74 -9.79 -14.69
CA ASN A 28 2.40 -9.83 -15.28
C ASN A 28 1.66 -8.48 -15.16
N PHE A 29 2.09 -7.63 -14.24
CA PHE A 29 1.51 -6.31 -13.97
C PHE A 29 2.64 -5.30 -13.73
N SER A 30 2.45 -4.06 -14.22
CA SER A 30 3.39 -2.94 -14.04
C SER A 30 3.52 -2.56 -12.57
N ASP A 31 2.38 -2.42 -11.90
CA ASP A 31 2.25 -2.01 -10.51
C ASP A 31 1.79 -3.19 -9.66
N GLN A 32 2.59 -3.53 -8.65
CA GLN A 32 2.36 -4.70 -7.79
C GLN A 32 2.33 -4.33 -6.31
N CYS A 33 2.08 -3.08 -5.94
CA CYS A 33 2.03 -2.63 -4.55
C CYS A 33 1.02 -3.45 -3.71
N ALA A 34 -0.22 -3.59 -4.20
CA ALA A 34 -1.25 -4.41 -3.57
C ALA A 34 -0.91 -5.91 -3.57
N ILE A 35 -0.25 -6.40 -4.62
CA ILE A 35 0.19 -7.80 -4.71
C ILE A 35 1.27 -8.07 -3.66
N ASN A 36 2.26 -7.18 -3.55
CA ASN A 36 3.35 -7.28 -2.59
C ASN A 36 2.82 -7.32 -1.16
N LEU A 37 1.88 -6.42 -0.82
CA LEU A 37 1.24 -6.42 0.49
C LEU A 37 0.36 -7.66 0.72
N GLY A 38 -0.41 -8.09 -0.28
CA GLY A 38 -1.23 -9.29 -0.18
C GLY A 38 -0.40 -10.56 0.05
N VAL A 39 0.74 -10.69 -0.63
CA VAL A 39 1.73 -11.76 -0.39
C VAL A 39 2.31 -11.65 1.02
N ALA A 40 2.66 -10.44 1.47
CA ALA A 40 3.19 -10.21 2.82
C ALA A 40 2.20 -10.64 3.90
N LEU A 41 0.93 -10.21 3.80
CA LEU A 41 -0.15 -10.59 4.71
C LEU A 41 -0.34 -12.11 4.74
N ARG A 42 -0.38 -12.74 3.56
CA ARG A 42 -0.52 -14.20 3.46
C ARG A 42 0.63 -14.91 4.14
N ARG A 43 1.89 -14.54 3.83
CA ARG A 43 3.11 -15.13 4.40
C ARG A 43 3.24 -14.91 5.91
N ALA A 44 2.77 -13.76 6.41
CA ALA A 44 2.71 -13.46 7.84
C ALA A 44 1.61 -14.24 8.59
N GLY A 45 0.79 -15.01 7.89
CA GLY A 45 -0.27 -15.83 8.48
C GLY A 45 -1.59 -15.10 8.72
N ALA A 46 -1.85 -13.99 8.02
CA ALA A 46 -3.15 -13.34 8.05
C ALA A 46 -4.24 -14.26 7.47
N ASP A 47 -5.44 -14.21 8.07
CA ASP A 47 -6.62 -14.86 7.50
C ASP A 47 -7.14 -14.04 6.31
N MET A 48 -6.72 -14.45 5.11
CA MET A 48 -7.09 -13.78 3.86
C MET A 48 -8.60 -13.88 3.56
N SER A 49 -9.35 -14.78 4.20
CA SER A 49 -10.80 -14.91 3.98
C SER A 49 -11.62 -13.71 4.48
N GLN A 50 -11.03 -12.91 5.38
CA GLN A 50 -11.61 -11.65 5.86
C GLN A 50 -11.56 -10.54 4.79
N LEU A 51 -10.68 -10.66 3.80
CA LEU A 51 -10.51 -9.65 2.75
C LEU A 51 -11.54 -9.87 1.64
N LYS A 52 -12.72 -9.25 1.81
CA LYS A 52 -13.87 -9.39 0.90
C LYS A 52 -13.84 -8.30 -0.18
N SER A 53 -14.35 -8.64 -1.36
CA SER A 53 -14.51 -7.72 -2.50
C SER A 53 -13.18 -7.18 -3.05
N VAL A 54 -12.19 -8.05 -3.18
CA VAL A 54 -10.89 -7.75 -3.79
C VAL A 54 -10.69 -8.57 -5.06
N ARG A 55 -10.11 -7.96 -6.09
CA ARG A 55 -9.71 -8.66 -7.32
C ARG A 55 -8.36 -9.33 -7.13
N HIS A 56 -8.28 -10.60 -7.52
CA HIS A 56 -7.04 -11.35 -7.58
C HIS A 56 -6.49 -11.41 -8.99
N CYS A 57 -5.18 -11.61 -9.14
CA CYS A 57 -4.60 -11.93 -10.44
C CYS A 57 -5.22 -13.21 -11.01
N TRP A 58 -5.29 -13.29 -12.33
CA TRP A 58 -5.77 -14.48 -13.05
C TRP A 58 -4.65 -15.44 -13.47
N GLN A 59 -3.41 -15.11 -13.14
CA GLN A 59 -2.21 -15.86 -13.54
C GLN A 59 -1.77 -16.89 -12.50
N HIS A 60 -2.20 -16.75 -11.25
CA HIS A 60 -1.76 -17.56 -10.11
C HIS A 60 -2.95 -17.95 -9.22
N PRO A 61 -2.83 -19.03 -8.42
CA PRO A 61 -3.82 -19.40 -7.41
C PRO A 61 -4.12 -18.25 -6.45
N LYS A 62 -5.40 -18.09 -6.05
CA LYS A 62 -5.80 -17.07 -5.06
C LYS A 62 -5.08 -17.23 -3.71
N SER A 63 -4.64 -18.45 -3.38
CA SER A 63 -3.87 -18.78 -2.18
C SER A 63 -2.54 -18.02 -2.09
N ASP A 64 -2.02 -17.53 -3.21
CA ASP A 64 -0.73 -16.82 -3.28
C ASP A 64 -0.85 -15.37 -2.78
N GLY A 65 -2.08 -14.88 -2.56
CA GLY A 65 -2.32 -13.53 -2.02
C GLY A 65 -2.14 -12.41 -3.04
N HIS A 66 -2.14 -12.71 -4.34
CA HIS A 66 -1.99 -11.71 -5.40
C HIS A 66 -3.25 -10.85 -5.58
N ILE A 67 -3.41 -9.81 -4.77
CA ILE A 67 -4.48 -8.82 -4.85
C ILE A 67 -4.06 -7.66 -5.76
N LEU A 68 -4.90 -7.28 -6.72
CA LEU A 68 -4.49 -6.37 -7.80
C LEU A 68 -4.61 -4.88 -7.44
N ALA A 69 -5.69 -4.48 -6.78
CA ALA A 69 -6.03 -3.07 -6.61
C ALA A 69 -5.75 -2.57 -5.19
N ALA A 70 -4.99 -1.48 -5.11
CA ALA A 70 -4.59 -0.83 -3.86
C ALA A 70 -5.81 -0.36 -3.04
N GLU A 71 -6.72 0.39 -3.68
CA GLU A 71 -7.92 0.90 -3.00
C GLU A 71 -8.88 -0.22 -2.58
N GLU A 72 -9.03 -1.30 -3.37
CA GLU A 72 -9.85 -2.45 -2.97
C GLU A 72 -9.29 -3.14 -1.74
N LEU A 73 -7.96 -3.34 -1.69
CA LEU A 73 -7.28 -3.91 -0.53
C LEU A 73 -7.43 -3.00 0.70
N ALA A 74 -7.21 -1.69 0.54
CA ALA A 74 -7.40 -0.70 1.61
C ALA A 74 -8.83 -0.76 2.17
N LYS A 75 -9.84 -0.68 1.29
CA LYS A 75 -11.26 -0.79 1.66
C LYS A 75 -11.57 -2.12 2.35
N ALA A 76 -10.97 -3.23 1.91
CA ALA A 76 -11.14 -4.53 2.54
C ALA A 76 -10.52 -4.55 3.96
N LEU A 77 -9.33 -4.00 4.14
CA LEU A 77 -8.68 -3.87 5.45
C LEU A 77 -9.48 -3.00 6.42
N SER A 78 -10.11 -1.90 5.95
CA SER A 78 -10.97 -1.05 6.79
C SER A 78 -12.19 -1.80 7.35
N ARG A 79 -12.67 -2.84 6.65
CA ARG A 79 -13.85 -3.63 7.05
C ARG A 79 -13.48 -4.90 7.82
N ALA A 80 -12.28 -5.42 7.59
CA ALA A 80 -11.86 -6.71 8.12
C ALA A 80 -11.42 -6.60 9.59
N LYS A 81 -11.71 -7.65 10.37
CA LYS A 81 -11.16 -7.81 11.72
C LYS A 81 -9.91 -8.70 11.66
N VAL A 82 -8.80 -8.11 11.21
CA VAL A 82 -7.53 -8.84 11.05
C VAL A 82 -6.76 -8.81 12.38
N PRO A 83 -6.52 -9.96 13.05
CA PRO A 83 -5.79 -9.97 14.32
C PRO A 83 -4.36 -9.45 14.16
N GLY A 84 -4.04 -8.39 14.90
CA GLY A 84 -2.75 -7.69 14.85
C GLY A 84 -2.80 -6.34 14.12
N LEU A 85 -3.90 -6.05 13.42
CA LEU A 85 -4.15 -4.77 12.76
C LEU A 85 -5.12 -3.93 13.61
N GLN A 86 -4.73 -2.71 13.95
CA GLN A 86 -5.60 -1.77 14.65
C GLN A 86 -6.60 -1.10 13.69
N ALA A 87 -7.58 -0.39 14.25
CA ALA A 87 -8.53 0.38 13.48
C ALA A 87 -7.82 1.39 12.57
N MET A 88 -8.39 1.58 11.38
CA MET A 88 -7.92 2.57 10.42
C MET A 88 -8.04 3.98 11.01
N LYS A 89 -7.03 4.82 10.77
CA LYS A 89 -7.12 6.27 10.93
C LYS A 89 -6.81 6.98 9.61
N THR A 90 -7.47 8.10 9.38
CA THR A 90 -7.17 9.01 8.27
C THR A 90 -6.14 10.05 8.74
N LEU A 91 -5.19 10.38 7.86
CA LEU A 91 -4.15 11.35 8.11
C LEU A 91 -4.18 12.45 7.06
N LYS A 92 -3.78 13.65 7.46
CA LYS A 92 -3.50 14.73 6.52
C LYS A 92 -2.17 14.48 5.82
N SER A 93 -2.12 14.89 4.56
CA SER A 93 -0.95 14.72 3.70
C SER A 93 0.27 15.54 4.14
N GLU A 94 0.05 16.74 4.68
CA GLU A 94 1.12 17.67 5.08
C GLU A 94 1.98 17.18 6.25
N ASP A 95 1.40 16.41 7.20
CA ASP A 95 2.05 16.04 8.46
C ASP A 95 2.15 14.53 8.68
N PHE A 96 1.92 13.69 7.64
CA PHE A 96 1.76 12.25 7.87
C PHE A 96 3.06 11.60 8.38
N GLU A 97 4.24 12.03 7.91
CA GLU A 97 5.53 11.46 8.33
C GLU A 97 5.79 11.74 9.81
N ASP A 98 5.62 12.99 10.24
CA ASP A 98 5.76 13.39 11.64
C ASP A 98 4.72 12.70 12.53
N THR A 99 3.48 12.65 12.06
CA THR A 99 2.37 11.98 12.78
C THR A 99 2.63 10.48 12.92
N LEU A 100 3.29 9.85 11.95
CA LEU A 100 3.59 8.41 11.95
C LEU A 100 5.02 8.08 12.39
N SER A 101 5.77 9.07 12.86
CA SER A 101 7.12 8.85 13.40
C SER A 101 7.07 7.83 14.54
N GLY A 102 7.91 6.80 14.44
CA GLY A 102 7.95 5.69 15.40
C GLY A 102 6.73 4.75 15.39
N GLN A 103 5.72 4.99 14.54
CA GLN A 103 4.60 4.07 14.35
C GLN A 103 4.86 3.12 13.20
N GLN A 104 4.36 1.89 13.33
CA GLN A 104 4.57 0.85 12.33
C GLN A 104 3.23 0.29 11.87
N GLY A 105 3.07 0.05 10.58
CA GLY A 105 1.78 -0.39 10.07
C GLY A 105 1.65 -0.47 8.57
N VAL A 106 0.42 -0.69 8.13
CA VAL A 106 0.02 -0.58 6.72
C VAL A 106 -0.37 0.86 6.44
N ILE A 107 0.04 1.39 5.30
CA ILE A 107 -0.30 2.74 4.84
C ILE A 107 -0.84 2.68 3.41
N PHE A 108 -1.91 3.43 3.16
CA PHE A 108 -2.55 3.60 1.87
C PHE A 108 -2.57 5.08 1.50
N PHE A 109 -2.22 5.39 0.26
CA PHE A 109 -2.27 6.71 -0.33
C PHE A 109 -3.26 6.67 -1.49
N LYS A 110 -4.36 7.41 -1.36
CA LYS A 110 -5.37 7.52 -2.41
C LYS A 110 -5.04 8.65 -3.38
N ASP A 111 -5.23 8.41 -4.68
CA ASP A 111 -5.12 9.44 -5.73
C ASP A 111 -3.79 10.22 -5.66
N PHE A 112 -2.68 9.52 -5.46
CA PHE A 112 -1.39 10.09 -5.11
C PHE A 112 -0.52 10.52 -6.30
N TRP A 113 -0.53 9.79 -7.43
CA TRP A 113 0.23 10.19 -8.62
C TRP A 113 -0.62 10.20 -9.89
N ARG A 114 -0.14 10.97 -10.85
CA ARG A 114 -0.73 11.09 -12.18
C ARG A 114 -0.37 9.88 -13.04
N ARG A 115 -1.35 9.29 -13.70
CA ARG A 115 -1.12 8.42 -14.86
C ARG A 115 -0.79 9.28 -16.09
N ALA A 116 -0.25 8.67 -17.14
CA ALA A 116 0.29 9.38 -18.31
C ALA A 116 -0.69 10.39 -18.95
N ASN A 117 -2.00 10.14 -18.86
CA ASN A 117 -3.05 10.98 -19.45
C ASN A 117 -3.86 11.79 -18.41
N GLU A 118 -3.37 11.92 -17.18
CA GLU A 118 -4.05 12.65 -16.10
C GLU A 118 -3.37 14.00 -15.82
N THR A 119 -4.19 14.98 -15.46
CA THR A 119 -3.78 16.23 -14.81
C THR A 119 -3.59 16.01 -13.31
N THR A 120 -2.98 16.98 -12.62
CA THR A 120 -2.87 16.94 -11.16
C THR A 120 -4.23 16.89 -10.47
N ALA A 121 -5.24 17.55 -11.06
CA ALA A 121 -6.60 17.62 -10.51
C ALA A 121 -7.39 16.32 -10.62
N ASN A 122 -7.09 15.45 -11.59
CA ASN A 122 -7.83 14.21 -11.86
C ASN A 122 -6.96 12.94 -11.77
N ARG A 123 -5.88 13.01 -11.01
CA ARG A 123 -4.97 11.87 -10.79
C ARG A 123 -5.69 10.72 -10.07
N SER A 124 -5.34 9.48 -10.41
CA SER A 124 -5.97 8.26 -9.86
C SER A 124 -4.95 7.18 -9.43
N GLY A 125 -3.69 7.57 -9.22
CA GLY A 125 -2.61 6.66 -8.87
C GLY A 125 -2.55 6.34 -7.38
N ASP A 126 -3.05 5.17 -6.99
CA ASP A 126 -3.06 4.70 -5.60
C ASP A 126 -1.81 3.91 -5.19
N HIS A 127 -1.44 3.95 -3.91
CA HIS A 127 -0.36 3.13 -3.32
C HIS A 127 -0.76 2.47 -2.01
N ILE A 128 -0.40 1.19 -1.81
CA ILE A 128 -0.35 0.55 -0.48
C ILE A 128 1.04 0.02 -0.20
N ASP A 129 1.48 0.16 1.05
CA ASP A 129 2.77 -0.35 1.50
C ASP A 129 2.77 -0.58 3.03
N LEU A 130 3.90 -1.04 3.56
CA LEU A 130 4.21 -1.04 4.98
C LEU A 130 5.08 0.18 5.31
N TRP A 131 4.77 0.83 6.43
CA TRP A 131 5.53 1.92 7.01
C TRP A 131 6.19 1.45 8.31
N ASN A 132 7.50 1.63 8.45
CA ASN A 132 8.26 1.17 9.63
C ASN A 132 8.55 2.26 10.69
N GLY A 133 7.93 3.43 10.58
CA GLY A 133 8.18 4.58 11.45
C GLY A 133 9.13 5.60 10.84
N ARG A 134 9.74 5.29 9.69
CA ARG A 134 10.67 6.17 8.98
C ARG A 134 10.58 6.09 7.46
N ARG A 135 10.24 4.92 6.91
CA ARG A 135 10.19 4.70 5.46
C ARG A 135 9.21 3.59 5.08
N LEU A 136 8.91 3.54 3.78
CA LEU A 136 8.19 2.45 3.14
C LEU A 136 9.10 1.26 2.82
N THR A 137 8.52 0.11 2.45
CA THR A 137 9.32 -1.02 1.96
C THR A 137 9.85 -0.77 0.56
N ASP A 138 9.07 -0.11 -0.30
CA ASP A 138 9.50 0.27 -1.65
C ASP A 138 10.32 1.57 -1.64
N TRP A 139 11.62 1.40 -1.86
CA TRP A 139 12.58 2.51 -1.90
C TRP A 139 12.42 3.40 -3.13
N LEU A 140 11.83 2.91 -4.22
CA LEU A 140 11.60 3.68 -5.45
C LEU A 140 10.25 4.40 -5.40
N SER A 141 9.28 3.87 -4.65
CA SER A 141 8.03 4.57 -4.37
C SER A 141 8.25 5.80 -3.50
N TYR A 142 9.20 5.78 -2.56
CA TYR A 142 9.42 6.92 -1.66
C TYR A 142 9.82 8.22 -2.38
N PRO A 143 10.78 8.24 -3.34
CA PRO A 143 11.05 9.41 -4.19
C PRO A 143 9.88 9.83 -5.08
N ARG A 144 9.08 8.87 -5.59
CA ARG A 144 7.87 9.20 -6.36
C ARG A 144 6.79 9.84 -5.49
N ILE A 145 6.69 9.38 -4.24
CA ILE A 145 5.78 9.94 -3.24
C ILE A 145 6.21 11.36 -2.89
N GLN A 146 7.49 11.54 -2.58
CA GLN A 146 8.09 12.84 -2.30
C GLN A 146 8.03 13.80 -3.51
N MET A 147 8.23 13.33 -4.74
CA MET A 147 8.05 14.15 -5.95
C MET A 147 6.59 14.55 -6.17
N GLY A 148 5.65 13.64 -5.86
CA GLY A 148 4.22 13.96 -5.84
C GLY A 148 3.90 15.10 -4.88
N PHE A 149 4.58 15.18 -3.73
CA PHE A 149 4.49 16.31 -2.79
C PHE A 149 5.28 17.55 -3.27
N SER A 150 6.44 17.40 -3.91
CA SER A 150 7.31 18.55 -4.25
C SER A 150 6.89 19.31 -5.51
N ILE A 151 6.17 18.68 -6.44
CA ILE A 151 5.55 19.36 -7.60
C ILE A 151 4.42 20.33 -7.14
N GLU A 152 3.97 20.22 -5.88
CA GLU A 152 2.88 20.99 -5.28
C GLU A 152 3.32 22.34 -4.69
N GLY A 153 4.52 22.82 -5.01
CA GLY A 153 5.05 24.13 -4.56
C GLY A 153 4.30 25.38 -5.06
N THR A 154 3.16 25.25 -5.73
CA THR A 154 2.26 26.39 -6.03
C THR A 154 0.95 26.24 -5.25
N PHE A 155 0.95 26.91 -4.11
CA PHE A 155 -0.14 27.20 -3.18
C PHE A 155 -1.46 27.57 -3.88
N SER A 156 -2.52 26.74 -3.75
CA SER A 156 -3.83 27.16 -3.18
C SER A 156 -5.00 26.19 -3.44
N ASP A 157 -4.99 25.35 -4.46
CA ASP A 157 -6.28 24.80 -4.99
C ASP A 157 -6.52 23.29 -4.87
N PHE A 158 -5.71 22.53 -4.11
CA PHE A 158 -5.80 21.04 -4.08
C PHE A 158 -5.85 20.42 -2.68
N HIS A 159 -6.47 21.12 -1.72
CA HIS A 159 -6.68 20.65 -0.34
C HIS A 159 -7.72 19.51 -0.20
N ASP A 160 -8.43 19.12 -1.28
CA ASP A 160 -9.68 18.34 -1.18
C ASP A 160 -9.64 16.86 -1.64
N SER A 161 -8.50 16.26 -1.98
CA SER A 161 -8.52 14.87 -2.52
C SER A 161 -7.46 13.88 -2.00
N LYS A 162 -6.78 14.17 -0.88
CA LYS A 162 -5.65 13.32 -0.44
C LYS A 162 -5.96 12.56 0.85
N ASP A 163 -6.55 11.39 0.69
CA ASP A 163 -6.79 10.48 1.80
C ASP A 163 -5.57 9.58 2.02
N ILE A 164 -4.91 9.74 3.18
CA ILE A 164 -3.92 8.78 3.68
C ILE A 164 -4.60 7.94 4.76
N TRP A 165 -4.66 6.63 4.56
CA TRP A 165 -5.21 5.71 5.55
C TRP A 165 -4.08 4.91 6.18
N PHE A 166 -4.11 4.79 7.50
CA PHE A 166 -3.09 4.07 8.25
C PHE A 166 -3.72 3.09 9.22
N TRP A 167 -3.16 1.88 9.25
CA TRP A 167 -3.49 0.85 10.22
C TRP A 167 -2.22 0.49 10.99
N LYS A 168 -2.19 0.82 12.27
CA LYS A 168 -1.08 0.40 13.14
C LYS A 168 -1.08 -1.12 13.25
N VAL A 169 0.10 -1.72 13.13
CA VAL A 169 0.31 -3.14 13.42
C VAL A 169 1.00 -3.22 14.78
N ILE A 170 0.56 -4.15 15.62
CA ILE A 170 1.12 -4.38 16.95
C ILE A 170 2.49 -5.07 16.93
#